data_AF-A0A7J4DPR2-F1
#
_entry.id   AF-A0A7J4DPR2-F1
#
_cell.length_a   1.000
_cell.length_b   1.000
_cell.length_c   1.000
_cell.angle_alpha   90.00
_cell.angle_beta   90.00
_cell.angle_gamma   90.00
#
_symmetry.space_group_name_H-M   'P 1'
#
loop_
_entity.id
_entity.type
_entity.pdbx_description
1 polymer ?
#
loop_
_entity_poly.entity_id
_entity_poly.type
_entity_poly.pdbx_seq_one_letter_code
_entity_poly.pdbx_strand_id
1 'polypeptide(L)' 'MNEGDSHAELSPQSSYIRRIQHQIAEQYGLESSSNGVDPDRKVILFKRVSHRKL' A
#
# COMPACT_ATOMS: atom_id res chain seq x y z
N MET A 1 -3.52 15.33 12.22
CA MET A 1 -3.44 14.89 10.81
C MET A 1 -4.71 14.12 10.52
N ASN A 2 -5.41 14.51 9.45
CA ASN A 2 -6.84 14.28 9.22
C ASN A 2 -7.24 12.79 9.11
N GLU A 3 -8.42 12.45 9.65
CA GLU A 3 -9.11 11.15 9.56
C GLU A 3 -9.63 10.81 8.13
N GLY A 4 -8.89 11.13 7.06
CA GLY A 4 -9.42 11.16 5.69
C GLY A 4 -8.97 10.06 4.73
N ASP A 5 -7.68 9.70 4.76
CA ASP A 5 -7.12 8.73 3.82
C ASP A 5 -6.60 7.53 4.62
N SER A 6 -7.38 6.44 4.66
CA SER A 6 -7.00 5.22 5.38
C SER A 6 -5.87 4.49 4.63
N HIS A 7 -4.64 4.96 4.83
CA HIS A 7 -3.45 4.30 4.32
C HIS A 7 -2.64 3.66 5.45
N ALA A 8 -1.98 2.54 5.15
CA ALA A 8 -1.10 1.83 6.07
C ALA A 8 0.29 1.77 5.47
N GLU A 9 1.28 2.31 6.18
CA GLU A 9 2.68 2.17 5.81
C GLU A 9 3.26 0.90 6.42
N LEU A 10 3.84 0.05 5.59
CA LEU A 10 4.56 -1.13 6.05
C LEU A 10 6.01 -0.76 6.38
N SER A 11 6.69 -1.61 7.15
CA SER A 11 8.13 -1.46 7.38
C SER A 11 8.91 -1.59 6.05
N PRO A 12 10.10 -0.98 5.93
CA PRO A 12 11.01 -1.25 4.80
C PRO A 12 11.30 -2.75 4.67
N GLN A 13 11.31 -3.23 3.43
CA GLN A 13 11.45 -4.65 3.11
C GLN A 13 12.24 -4.81 1.82
N SER A 14 12.84 -5.99 1.60
CA SER A 14 13.55 -6.29 0.35
C SER A 14 12.62 -6.28 -0.87
N SER A 15 13.19 -6.14 -2.07
CA SER A 15 12.43 -6.12 -3.34
C SER A 15 11.50 -7.33 -3.51
N TYR A 16 11.94 -8.52 -3.10
CA TYR A 16 11.14 -9.74 -3.17
C TYR A 16 9.91 -9.69 -2.24
N ILE A 17 10.09 -9.24 -1.00
CA ILE A 17 8.98 -9.11 -0.05
C ILE A 17 8.01 -8.01 -0.49
N ARG A 18 8.51 -6.87 -1.01
CA ARG A 18 7.64 -5.81 -1.56
C ARG A 18 6.77 -6.31 -2.72
N ARG A 19 7.33 -7.16 -3.60
CA ARG A 19 6.55 -7.80 -4.68
C ARG A 19 5.39 -8.63 -4.09
N ILE A 20 5.65 -9.43 -3.06
CA ILE A 20 4.60 -10.21 -2.38
C ILE A 20 3.57 -9.28 -1.73
N GLN A 21 4.01 -8.20 -1.07
CA GLN A 21 3.11 -7.21 -0.46
C GLN A 21 2.17 -6.58 -1.50
N HIS A 22 2.68 -6.24 -2.69
CA HIS A 22 1.85 -5.76 -3.80
C HIS A 22 0.84 -6.82 -4.29
N GLN A 23 1.27 -8.08 -4.44
CA GLN A 23 0.38 -9.18 -4.83
C GLN A 23 -0.75 -9.42 -3.81
N ILE A 24 -0.43 -9.37 -2.52
CA ILE A 24 -1.43 -9.46 -1.45
C ILE A 24 -2.39 -8.27 -1.52
N ALA A 25 -1.89 -7.04 -1.69
CA ALA A 25 -2.73 -5.86 -1.82
C ALA A 25 -3.73 -6.01 -2.97
N GLU A 26 -3.27 -6.47 -4.14
CA GLU A 26 -4.12 -6.73 -5.30
C GLU A 26 -5.19 -7.79 -5.00
N GLN A 27 -4.82 -8.92 -4.40
CA GLN A 27 -5.73 -10.01 -4.04
C GLN A 27 -6.86 -9.56 -3.09
N TYR A 28 -6.55 -8.64 -2.17
CA TYR A 28 -7.53 -8.09 -1.23
C TYR A 28 -8.26 -6.84 -1.74
N GLY A 29 -8.06 -6.46 -3.01
CA GLY A 29 -8.71 -5.30 -3.60
C GLY A 29 -8.24 -3.98 -2.97
N LEU A 30 -7.01 -3.92 -2.50
CA LEU A 30 -6.36 -2.71 -2.04
C LEU A 30 -5.57 -2.07 -3.19
N GLU A 31 -5.26 -0.79 -3.03
CA GLU A 31 -4.23 -0.12 -3.82
C GLU A 31 -2.91 -0.15 -3.07
N SER A 32 -1.80 -0.13 -3.79
CA SER A 32 -0.47 -0.17 -3.18
C SER A 32 0.54 0.64 -3.98
N SER A 33 1.49 1.27 -3.29
CA SER A 33 2.59 2.04 -3.87
C SER A 33 3.88 1.82 -3.09
N SER A 34 5.03 1.89 -3.75
CA SER A 34 6.34 1.84 -3.09
C SER A 34 6.89 3.26 -2.93
N ASN A 35 7.38 3.60 -1.74
CA ASN A 35 8.00 4.90 -1.45
C ASN A 35 9.40 4.73 -0.85
N GLY A 36 10.32 5.65 -1.17
CA GLY A 36 11.71 5.64 -0.72
C GLY A 36 12.69 4.91 -1.64
N VAL A 37 13.95 4.84 -1.19
CA VAL A 37 15.09 4.19 -1.87
C VAL A 37 15.60 3.06 -0.98
N ASP A 38 16.09 1.97 -1.57
CA ASP A 38 16.66 0.87 -0.80
C ASP A 38 17.83 1.36 0.09
N PRO A 39 17.92 0.94 1.36
CA PRO A 39 17.11 -0.10 2.02
C PRO A 39 15.79 0.39 2.65
N ASP A 40 15.56 1.70 2.70
CA ASP A 40 14.40 2.32 3.37
C ASP A 40 13.10 2.27 2.54
N ARG A 41 13.17 1.71 1.33
CA ARG A 41 12.02 1.58 0.44
C ARG A 41 10.97 0.63 1.04
N LYS A 42 9.74 1.13 1.14
CA LYS A 42 8.59 0.46 1.78
C LYS A 42 7.34 0.53 0.92
N VAL A 43 6.40 -0.38 1.17
CA VAL A 43 5.08 -0.38 0.54
C VAL A 43 4.09 0.37 1.43
N ILE A 44 3.27 1.20 0.80
CA ILE A 44 2.13 1.89 1.38
C ILE A 44 0.87 1.28 0.76
N LEU A 45 -0.07 0.86 1.61
CA LEU A 45 -1.37 0.32 1.22
C LEU A 45 -2.44 1.38 1.35
N PHE A 46 -3.39 1.40 0.42
CA PHE A 46 -4.52 2.33 0.42
C PHE A 46 -5.83 1.56 0.26
N LYS A 47 -6.87 2.02 0.97
CA LYS A 47 -8.23 1.53 0.73
C LYS A 47 -8.72 2.04 -0.62
N ARG A 48 -9.20 1.15 -1.49
CA ARG A 48 -9.89 1.58 -2.72
C ARG A 48 -11.11 2.41 -2.34
N VAL A 49 -11.17 3.65 -2.82
CA VAL A 49 -12.34 4.49 -2.65
C VAL A 49 -13.46 3.87 -3.49
N SER A 50 -14.36 3.13 -2.84
CA SER A 50 -15.59 2.69 -3.48
C SER A 50 -16.43 3.94 -3.72
N HIS A 51 -16.34 4.50 -4.93
CA HIS A 51 -17.34 5.42 -5.42
C HIS A 51 -18.67 4.66 -5.57
N ARG A 52 -19.41 4.50 -4.47
CA ARG A 52 -20.81 4.08 -4.53
C ARG A 52 -21.59 5.28 -5.05
N LYS A 53 -21.72 5.38 -6.37
CA LYS A 53 -22.61 6.34 -7.01
C LYS A 53 -24.04 5.83 -6.79
N LEU A 54 -24.82 6.55 -5.99
CA LEU A 54 -26.28 6.41 -5.93
C LEU A 54 -26.90 6.90 -7.25
#